data_AF-A0A554KLH5-F1
#
_entry.id   AF-A0A554KLH5-F1
#
_cell.length_a   1.000
_cell.length_b   1.000
_cell.length_c   1.000
_cell.angle_alpha   90.00
_cell.angle_beta   90.00
_cell.angle_gamma   90.00
#
_symmetry.space_group_name_H-M   'P 1'
#
loop_
_entity.id
_entity.type
_entity.pdbx_description
1 polymer ?
#
loop_
_entity_poly.entity_id
_entity_poly.type
_entity_poly.pdbx_seq_one_letter_code
_entity_poly.pdbx_strand_id
1 'polypeptide(L)'
;MTPEKVLEVIEIYRELFVERNIGKIDYPHDELLDGEAHGLEHCHGMLDKMVEFVREGRMEKTFRWLGFVQGALWAFRVFPLTDLKNHNRPPERKED
;
A
#
# COMPACT_ATOMS: atom_id res chain seq x y z
N MET A 1 -0.44 1.26 14.13
CA MET A 1 -0.97 2.37 13.31
C MET A 1 -2.45 2.49 13.56
N THR A 2 -3.00 3.71 13.53
CA THR A 2 -4.45 3.94 13.57
C THR A 2 -5.05 3.79 12.17
N PRO A 3 -6.39 3.64 12.04
CA PRO A 3 -7.08 3.66 10.74
C PRO A 3 -6.72 4.89 9.89
N GLU A 4 -6.67 6.07 10.51
CA GLU A 4 -6.36 7.33 9.83
C GLU A 4 -4.94 7.31 9.27
N LYS A 5 -3.97 6.78 10.03
CA LYS A 5 -2.60 6.65 9.55
C LYS A 5 -2.50 5.68 8.39
N VAL A 6 -3.28 4.61 8.38
CA VAL A 6 -3.29 3.68 7.25
C VAL A 6 -3.85 4.34 6.00
N LEU A 7 -4.91 5.14 6.12
CA LEU A 7 -5.45 5.91 4.99
C LEU A 7 -4.42 6.91 4.46
N GLU A 8 -3.68 7.60 5.33
CA GLU A 8 -2.58 8.47 4.92
C GLU A 8 -1.52 7.71 4.11
N VAL A 9 -1.11 6.53 4.57
CA VAL A 9 -0.13 5.69 3.86
C VAL A 9 -0.68 5.18 2.52
N ILE A 10 -1.96 4.82 2.46
CA ILE A 10 -2.64 4.44 1.21
C ILE A 10 -2.58 5.59 0.20
N GLU A 11 -2.84 6.83 0.63
CA GLU A 11 -2.81 7.99 -0.25
C GLU A 11 -1.39 8.31 -0.74
N ILE A 12 -0.35 8.21 0.11
CA ILE A 12 1.06 8.34 -0.32
C ILE A 12 1.37 7.38 -1.47
N TYR A 13 0.92 6.13 -1.37
CA TYR A 13 1.17 5.13 -2.41
C TYR A 13 0.31 5.35 -3.66
N ARG A 14 -0.93 5.82 -3.50
CA ARG A 14 -1.81 6.17 -4.62
C ARG A 14 -1.21 7.31 -5.43
N GLU A 15 -0.79 8.39 -4.78
CA GLU A 15 -0.15 9.55 -5.42
C GLU A 15 1.10 9.12 -6.19
N LEU A 16 1.97 8.35 -5.55
CA LEU A 16 3.15 7.76 -6.19
C LEU A 16 2.81 6.96 -7.46
N PHE A 17 1.81 6.08 -7.42
CA PHE A 17 1.43 5.28 -8.58
C PHE A 17 0.86 6.14 -9.70
N VAL A 18 0.06 7.16 -9.37
CA VAL A 18 -0.48 8.12 -10.34
C VAL A 18 0.64 8.94 -10.98
N GLU A 19 1.59 9.46 -10.20
CA GLU A 19 2.74 10.23 -10.69
C GLU A 19 3.63 9.42 -11.64
N ARG A 20 3.75 8.10 -11.40
CA ARG A 20 4.52 7.19 -12.25
C ARG A 20 3.73 6.58 -13.40
N ASN A 21 2.49 7.01 -13.61
CA ASN A 21 1.58 6.49 -14.63
C ASN A 21 1.41 4.95 -14.56
N ILE A 22 1.36 4.40 -13.35
CA ILE A 22 1.14 2.98 -13.08
C ILE A 22 -0.37 2.74 -13.05
N GLY A 23 -0.86 1.83 -13.91
CA GLY A 23 -2.27 1.45 -13.99
C GLY A 23 -2.81 0.80 -12.71
N LYS A 24 -4.11 0.50 -12.71
CA LYS A 24 -4.79 -0.27 -11.65
C LYS A 24 -5.37 -1.53 -12.28
N ILE A 25 -5.00 -2.70 -11.76
CA ILE A 25 -5.58 -3.96 -12.21
C ILE A 25 -5.99 -4.84 -11.02
N ASP A 26 -6.96 -5.71 -11.26
CA ASP A 26 -7.29 -6.83 -10.37
C ASP A 26 -6.75 -8.10 -11.00
N TYR A 27 -5.43 -8.31 -10.86
CA TYR A 27 -4.75 -9.47 -11.44
C TYR A 27 -5.26 -10.79 -10.82
N PRO A 28 -5.39 -11.88 -11.59
CA PRO A 28 -5.83 -13.18 -11.08
C PRO A 28 -5.00 -13.67 -9.89
N HIS A 29 -5.65 -14.27 -8.89
CA HIS A 29 -4.99 -14.68 -7.64
C HIS A 29 -4.38 -16.09 -7.69
N ASP A 30 -4.67 -16.85 -8.73
CA ASP A 30 -4.26 -18.23 -8.96
C ASP A 30 -3.27 -18.38 -10.13
N GLU A 31 -2.88 -17.27 -10.75
CA GLU A 31 -1.92 -17.23 -11.85
C GLU A 31 -0.59 -16.64 -11.40
N LEU A 32 0.48 -17.08 -12.06
CA LEU A 32 1.78 -16.42 -11.91
C LEU A 32 1.73 -15.04 -12.57
N LEU A 33 2.49 -14.11 -12.02
CA LEU A 33 2.68 -12.80 -12.62
C LEU A 33 3.43 -12.96 -13.96
N ASP A 34 2.80 -12.57 -15.06
CA ASP A 34 3.34 -12.71 -16.42
C ASP A 34 4.13 -11.49 -16.91
N GLY A 35 4.11 -10.38 -16.14
CA GLY A 35 4.86 -9.16 -16.43
C GLY A 35 5.22 -8.37 -15.18
N GLU A 36 6.44 -7.84 -15.12
CA GLU A 36 6.93 -7.08 -13.95
C GLU A 36 6.05 -5.85 -13.64
N ALA A 37 5.51 -5.18 -14.67
CA ALA A 37 4.64 -4.01 -14.50
C ALA A 37 3.32 -4.37 -13.79
N HIS A 38 2.73 -5.54 -14.09
CA HIS A 38 1.46 -5.97 -13.52
C HIS A 38 1.51 -6.11 -11.99
N GLY A 39 2.70 -6.34 -11.41
CA GLY A 39 2.86 -6.44 -9.96
C GLY A 39 2.55 -5.12 -9.24
N LEU A 40 3.06 -3.99 -9.76
CA LEU A 40 2.77 -2.67 -9.21
C LEU A 40 1.36 -2.20 -9.55
N GLU A 41 0.85 -2.54 -10.74
CA GLU A 41 -0.53 -2.21 -11.12
C GLU A 41 -1.55 -2.96 -10.25
N HIS A 42 -1.25 -4.21 -9.88
CA HIS A 42 -2.06 -4.96 -8.93
C HIS A 42 -2.03 -4.32 -7.55
N CYS A 43 -0.84 -3.91 -7.07
CA CYS A 43 -0.72 -3.18 -5.81
C CYS A 43 -1.53 -1.87 -5.83
N HIS A 44 -1.54 -1.15 -6.95
CA HIS A 44 -2.35 0.05 -7.11
C HIS A 44 -3.86 -0.25 -7.04
N GLY A 45 -4.32 -1.33 -7.68
CA GLY A 45 -5.71 -1.80 -7.57
C GLY A 45 -6.09 -2.24 -6.14
N MET A 46 -5.14 -2.83 -5.39
CA MET A 46 -5.36 -3.24 -4.01
C MET A 46 -5.66 -2.06 -3.08
N LEU A 47 -5.07 -0.88 -3.33
CA LEU A 47 -5.26 0.31 -2.47
C LEU A 47 -6.74 0.71 -2.34
N ASP A 48 -7.52 0.64 -3.42
CA ASP A 48 -8.96 0.98 -3.40
C ASP A 48 -9.74 0.01 -2.50
N LYS A 49 -9.45 -1.30 -2.60
CA LYS A 49 -10.07 -2.32 -1.74
C LYS A 49 -9.64 -2.17 -0.29
N MET A 50 -8.41 -1.72 -0.03
CA MET A 50 -7.92 -1.48 1.33
C MET A 50 -8.67 -0.36 2.04
N VAL A 51 -9.03 0.72 1.34
CA VAL A 51 -9.86 1.81 1.92
C VAL A 51 -11.17 1.26 2.46
N GLU A 52 -11.82 0.37 1.73
CA GLU A 52 -13.07 -0.28 2.19
C GLU A 52 -12.83 -1.17 3.40
N PHE A 53 -11.72 -1.92 3.46
CA PHE A 53 -11.38 -2.69 4.66
C PHE A 53 -11.16 -1.82 5.89
N VAL A 54 -10.58 -0.62 5.73
CA VAL A 54 -10.45 0.35 6.83
C VAL A 54 -11.82 0.82 7.30
N ARG A 55 -12.70 1.20 6.37
CA ARG A 55 -14.08 1.66 6.67
C ARG A 55 -14.91 0.58 7.36
N GLU A 56 -14.73 -0.68 6.98
CA GLU A 56 -15.37 -1.85 7.59
C GLU A 56 -14.74 -2.26 8.94
N GLY A 57 -13.69 -1.59 9.41
CA GLY A 57 -12.97 -1.94 10.64
C GLY A 57 -12.14 -3.23 10.55
N ARG A 58 -11.89 -3.75 9.34
CA ARG A 58 -11.14 -5.00 9.09
C ARG A 58 -9.63 -4.77 9.11
N MET A 59 -9.14 -4.28 10.23
CA MET A 59 -7.75 -3.79 10.36
C MET A 59 -6.70 -4.90 10.20
N GLU A 60 -6.94 -6.12 10.68
CA GLU A 60 -5.99 -7.22 10.48
C GLU A 60 -5.79 -7.56 9.00
N LYS A 61 -6.87 -7.56 8.21
CA LYS A 61 -6.80 -7.78 6.77
C LYS A 61 -6.07 -6.63 6.09
N THR A 62 -6.39 -5.40 6.49
CA THR A 62 -5.73 -4.19 6.01
C THR A 62 -4.23 -4.24 6.25
N PHE A 63 -3.76 -4.63 7.44
CA PHE A 63 -2.34 -4.73 7.76
C PHE A 63 -1.63 -5.80 6.93
N ARG A 64 -2.26 -6.95 6.69
CA ARG A 64 -1.70 -7.99 5.80
C ARG A 64 -1.51 -7.46 4.37
N TRP A 65 -2.51 -6.76 3.84
CA TRP A 65 -2.44 -6.20 2.49
C TRP A 65 -1.43 -5.05 2.40
N LEU A 66 -1.38 -4.19 3.42
CA LEU A 66 -0.38 -3.13 3.50
C LEU A 66 1.04 -3.70 3.51
N GLY A 67 1.29 -4.75 4.30
CA GLY A 67 2.58 -5.44 4.32
C GLY A 67 2.96 -6.03 2.96
N PHE A 68 1.99 -6.61 2.23
CA PHE A 68 2.22 -7.11 0.86
C PHE A 68 2.61 -5.98 -0.09
N VAL A 69 1.83 -4.88 -0.14
CA VAL A 69 2.12 -3.71 -0.98
C VAL A 69 3.49 -3.12 -0.64
N GLN A 70 3.82 -2.98 0.65
CA GLN A 70 5.13 -2.49 1.09
C GLN A 70 6.28 -3.44 0.69
N GLY A 71 6.07 -4.75 0.80
CA GLY A 71 7.01 -5.76 0.31
C GLY A 71 7.26 -5.65 -1.19
N ALA A 72 6.20 -5.45 -1.98
CA ALA A 72 6.32 -5.22 -3.42
C ALA A 72 7.07 -3.92 -3.71
N LEU A 73 6.69 -2.79 -3.10
CA LEU A 73 7.37 -1.51 -3.28
C LEU A 73 8.88 -1.60 -2.98
N TRP A 74 9.28 -2.38 -1.97
CA TRP A 74 10.68 -2.65 -1.69
C TRP A 74 11.34 -3.52 -2.77
N ALA A 75 10.71 -4.62 -3.16
CA ALA A 75 11.23 -5.55 -4.18
C ALA A 75 11.43 -4.85 -5.54
N PHE A 76 10.52 -3.95 -5.92
CA PHE A 76 10.60 -3.14 -7.13
C PHE A 76 11.50 -1.90 -6.99
N ARG A 77 12.27 -1.79 -5.89
CA ARG A 77 13.21 -0.67 -5.63
C ARG A 77 12.56 0.71 -5.63
N VAL A 78 11.29 0.79 -5.23
CA VAL A 78 10.54 2.04 -5.17
C VAL A 78 10.86 2.80 -3.88
N PHE A 79 10.96 2.08 -2.76
CA PHE A 79 11.37 2.61 -1.46
C PHE A 79 12.38 1.70 -0.75
N PRO A 80 13.35 2.26 0.00
CA PRO A 80 14.09 1.50 0.98
C PRO A 80 13.21 1.12 2.19
N LEU A 81 13.60 0.07 2.92
CA LEU A 81 12.88 -0.37 4.12
C LEU A 81 12.76 0.71 5.21
N THR A 82 13.72 1.64 5.27
CA THR A 82 13.69 2.77 6.20
C THR A 82 12.50 3.68 5.98
N ASP A 83 12.16 3.95 4.72
CA ASP A 83 11.07 4.84 4.34
C ASP A 83 9.73 4.16 4.66
N LEU A 84 9.59 2.88 4.28
CA LEU A 84 8.42 2.08 4.61
C LEU A 84 8.16 2.00 6.12
N LYS A 85 9.22 1.83 6.92
CA LYS A 85 9.13 1.89 8.38
C LYS A 85 8.67 3.26 8.87
N ASN A 86 9.14 4.34 8.25
CA ASN A 86 8.76 5.71 8.61
C ASN A 86 7.32 6.03 8.24
N HIS A 87 6.84 5.55 7.09
CA HIS A 87 5.43 5.69 6.69
C HIS A 87 4.50 5.06 7.73
N ASN A 88 4.94 3.98 8.39
CA ASN A 88 4.17 3.30 9.42
C ASN A 88 4.22 3.96 10.82
N ARG A 89 5.01 5.02 11.01
CA ARG A 89 5.13 5.67 12.33
C ARG A 89 3.84 6.43 12.67
N PRO A 90 3.36 6.33 13.93
CA PRO A 90 2.31 7.23 14.39
C PRO A 90 2.80 8.68 14.34
N PRO A 91 1.91 9.67 14.19
CA PRO A 91 2.28 11.08 14.30
C PRO A 91 2.97 11.33 15.64
N GLU A 92 4.01 12.16 15.64
CA GLU A 92 4.69 12.54 16.88
C GLU A 92 3.68 13.18 17.84
N ARG A 93 3.65 12.67 19.07
CA ARG A 93 2.84 13.26 20.13
C ARG A 93 3.45 14.64 20.39
N LYS A 94 2.75 15.72 20.06
CA LYS A 94 3.15 17.04 20.53
C LYS A 94 3.06 16.99 22.06
N GLU A 95 4.20 17.10 22.73
CA GLU A 95 4.23 17.33 24.18
C GLU A 95 3.73 18.76 24.40
N ASP A 96 2.63 18.89 25.14
CA ASP A 96 2.08 20.16 25.61
C ASP A 96 2.93 20.73 26.76
#